data_AF-A0A7S4MRI5-F1
#
_entry.id   AF-A0A7S4MRI5-F1
#
_cell.length_a   1.000
_cell.length_b   1.000
_cell.length_c   1.000
_cell.angle_alpha   90.00
_cell.angle_beta   90.00
_cell.angle_gamma   90.00
#
_symmetry.space_group_name_H-M   'P 1'
#
loop_
_entity.id
_entity.type
_entity.pdbx_description
1 polymer ?
#
loop_
_entity_poly.entity_id
_entity_poly.type
_entity_poly.pdbx_seq_one_letter_code
_entity_poly.pdbx_strand_id
1 'polypeptide(L)'
;GGSMSTIIAHQFMMLGQKPPKPIAGMMLCAILSDTLNLLGPTTTEWDKSMVALLAAIAEVDDIEKLAAQQFKAKSKQLANLSPNQLVCGDQKEFTIETKGFTAKLAFGVIETTDDAIILDRQAALLEEIDAVRNEKNLDALFIAVVNIVELRSTLLCAGEPEIELAKVAFGGETRENGQVMDLGKRVSRKKEFVPPVSSAVSSGAWAKPTPKRANAATELVVNPDDPYGQILRRPSIRPST
;
A
#
# COMPACT_ATOMS: atom_id res chain seq x y z
N GLY A 1 -18.99 2.39 -5.77
CA GLY A 1 -18.28 3.62 -5.38
C GLY A 1 -16.79 3.34 -5.30
N GLY A 2 -16.03 4.32 -4.86
CA GLY A 2 -14.62 4.20 -4.51
C GLY A 2 -14.38 3.34 -3.27
N SER A 3 -15.39 3.18 -2.41
CA SER A 3 -15.36 2.29 -1.24
C SER A 3 -16.44 1.21 -1.29
N MET A 4 -16.18 0.06 -0.65
CA MET A 4 -17.22 -0.95 -0.38
C MET A 4 -18.29 -0.41 0.59
N SER A 5 -17.90 0.42 1.55
CA SER A 5 -18.83 1.01 2.52
C SER A 5 -19.88 1.91 1.87
N THR A 6 -19.57 2.50 0.72
CA THR A 6 -20.55 3.21 -0.11
C THR A 6 -21.67 2.29 -0.60
N ILE A 7 -21.33 1.05 -0.97
CA ILE A 7 -22.31 0.06 -1.44
C ILE A 7 -23.19 -0.39 -0.26
N ILE A 8 -22.58 -0.64 0.90
CA ILE A 8 -23.30 -1.05 2.10
C ILE A 8 -24.25 0.06 2.58
N ALA A 9 -23.77 1.30 2.65
CA ALA A 9 -24.59 2.46 3.01
C ALA A 9 -25.76 2.66 2.04
N HIS A 10 -25.51 2.53 0.74
CA HIS A 10 -26.56 2.58 -0.27
C HIS A 10 -27.61 1.48 -0.06
N GLN A 11 -27.20 0.26 0.31
CA GLN A 11 -28.16 -0.82 0.59
C GLN A 11 -29.05 -0.55 1.81
N PHE A 12 -28.50 0.03 2.88
CA PHE A 12 -29.33 0.49 4.00
C PHE A 12 -30.44 1.44 3.53
N MET A 13 -30.09 2.40 2.65
CA MET A 13 -31.04 3.37 2.12
C MET A 13 -32.10 2.71 1.23
N MET A 14 -31.71 1.78 0.36
CA MET A 14 -32.63 1.03 -0.49
C MET A 14 -33.64 0.20 0.31
N LEU A 15 -33.24 -0.29 1.48
CA LEU A 15 -34.11 -1.04 2.39
C LEU A 15 -34.96 -0.13 3.31
N GLY A 16 -34.83 1.19 3.21
CA GLY A 16 -35.49 2.13 4.11
C GLY A 16 -35.01 2.04 5.56
N GLN A 17 -33.82 1.48 5.79
CA GLN A 17 -33.25 1.27 7.12
C GLN A 17 -32.14 2.27 7.40
N LYS A 18 -32.11 2.81 8.62
CA LYS A 18 -30.98 3.62 9.09
C LYS A 18 -29.95 2.72 9.76
N PRO A 19 -28.67 2.77 9.37
CA PRO A 19 -27.62 2.11 10.13
C PRO A 19 -27.53 2.72 11.53
N PRO A 20 -27.21 1.93 12.58
CA PRO A 20 -26.95 2.47 13.91
C PRO A 20 -25.81 3.50 13.85
N LYS A 21 -25.89 4.55 14.69
CA LYS A 21 -24.92 5.67 14.72
C LYS A 21 -23.44 5.23 14.68
N PRO A 22 -22.98 4.25 15.49
CA PRO A 22 -21.58 3.80 15.44
C PRO A 22 -21.22 3.13 14.11
N ILE A 23 -22.15 2.39 13.51
CA ILE A 23 -21.97 1.74 12.21
C ILE A 23 -21.89 2.78 11.10
N ALA A 24 -22.74 3.82 11.15
CA ALA A 24 -22.68 4.94 10.22
C ALA A 24 -21.33 5.67 10.30
N GLY A 25 -20.82 5.92 11.50
CA GLY A 25 -19.49 6.49 11.72
C GLY A 25 -18.36 5.63 11.15
N MET A 26 -18.40 4.31 11.34
CA MET A 26 -17.41 3.41 10.75
C MET A 26 -17.47 3.39 9.22
N MET A 27 -18.67 3.35 8.64
CA MET A 27 -18.83 3.42 7.18
C MET A 27 -18.33 4.76 6.63
N LEU A 28 -18.61 5.87 7.31
CA LEU A 28 -18.09 7.19 6.97
C LEU A 28 -16.56 7.19 6.94
N CYS A 29 -15.91 6.78 8.03
CA CYS A 29 -14.45 6.70 8.12
C CYS A 29 -13.83 5.76 7.06
N ALA A 30 -14.52 4.67 6.71
CA ALA A 30 -14.07 3.75 5.66
C ALA A 30 -14.12 4.41 4.27
N ILE A 31 -15.18 5.15 3.96
CA ILE A 31 -15.27 5.89 2.69
C ILE A 31 -14.18 6.97 2.63
N LEU A 32 -14.01 7.76 3.70
CA LEU A 32 -12.98 8.79 3.77
C LEU A 32 -11.57 8.20 3.59
N SER A 33 -11.29 7.04 4.18
CA SER A 33 -10.03 6.32 4.01
C SER A 33 -9.79 5.89 2.55
N ASP A 34 -10.73 5.17 1.94
CA ASP A 34 -10.57 4.60 0.58
C ASP A 34 -10.52 5.67 -0.53
N THR A 35 -11.08 6.84 -0.25
CA THR A 35 -11.24 7.94 -1.22
C THR A 35 -10.28 9.09 -0.98
N LEU A 36 -9.36 8.98 -0.02
CA LEU A 36 -8.46 10.07 0.39
C LEU A 36 -9.24 11.36 0.67
N ASN A 37 -10.25 11.26 1.53
CA ASN A 37 -11.21 12.34 1.80
C ASN A 37 -11.88 12.87 0.54
N LEU A 38 -12.37 11.96 -0.32
CA LEU A 38 -13.03 12.25 -1.59
C LEU A 38 -12.15 12.94 -2.66
N LEU A 39 -10.83 13.06 -2.43
CA LEU A 39 -9.88 13.66 -3.37
C LEU A 39 -9.20 12.62 -4.28
N GLY A 40 -9.27 11.34 -3.92
CA GLY A 40 -8.64 10.25 -4.63
C GLY A 40 -9.29 9.97 -5.99
N PRO A 41 -8.54 9.39 -6.96
CA PRO A 41 -9.03 9.13 -8.31
C PRO A 41 -10.07 8.01 -8.38
N THR A 42 -10.28 7.28 -7.30
CA THR A 42 -11.32 6.24 -7.14
C THR A 42 -12.67 6.81 -6.73
N THR A 43 -12.74 8.06 -6.27
CA THR A 43 -13.94 8.73 -5.78
C THR A 43 -15.01 8.84 -6.87
N THR A 44 -16.27 8.63 -6.47
CA THR A 44 -17.46 8.77 -7.31
C THR A 44 -18.51 9.64 -6.63
N GLU A 45 -19.51 10.11 -7.38
CA GLU A 45 -20.63 10.90 -6.82
C GLU A 45 -21.43 10.14 -5.76
N TRP A 46 -21.46 8.81 -5.86
CA TRP A 46 -22.07 7.96 -4.83
C TRP A 46 -21.35 8.03 -3.49
N ASP A 47 -20.01 8.14 -3.50
CA ASP A 47 -19.22 8.27 -2.27
C ASP A 47 -19.53 9.60 -1.59
N LYS A 48 -19.56 10.71 -2.36
CA LYS A 48 -19.92 12.04 -1.85
C LYS A 48 -21.33 12.05 -1.23
N SER A 49 -22.29 11.45 -1.93
CA SER A 49 -23.68 11.35 -1.47
C SER A 49 -23.80 10.54 -0.18
N MET A 50 -23.12 9.39 -0.10
CA MET A 50 -23.15 8.55 1.10
C MET A 50 -22.40 9.18 2.26
N VAL A 51 -21.29 9.89 2.03
CA VAL A 51 -20.57 10.64 3.09
C VAL A 51 -21.48 11.68 3.72
N ALA A 52 -22.17 12.49 2.92
CA ALA A 52 -23.09 13.52 3.44
C ALA A 52 -24.20 12.91 4.31
N LEU A 53 -24.81 11.82 3.83
CA LEU A 53 -25.84 11.10 4.57
C LEU A 53 -25.31 10.47 5.86
N LEU A 54 -24.19 9.76 5.78
CA LEU A 54 -23.60 9.06 6.93
C LEU A 54 -23.10 10.03 8.00
N ALA A 55 -22.57 11.19 7.61
CA ALA A 55 -22.20 12.25 8.56
C ALA A 55 -23.42 12.74 9.36
N ALA A 56 -24.56 12.95 8.71
CA ALA A 56 -25.79 13.32 9.39
C ALA A 56 -26.29 12.23 10.35
N ILE A 57 -26.21 10.95 9.97
CA ILE A 57 -26.62 9.82 10.83
C ILE A 57 -25.63 9.61 11.98
N ALA A 58 -24.34 9.81 11.74
CA ALA A 58 -23.28 9.68 12.72
C ALA A 58 -23.19 10.91 13.66
N GLU A 59 -23.93 11.98 13.37
CA GLU A 59 -23.86 13.29 14.04
C GLU A 59 -22.41 13.84 14.03
N VAL A 60 -21.79 13.84 12.85
CA VAL A 60 -20.46 14.42 12.61
C VAL A 60 -20.63 15.77 11.92
N ASP A 61 -20.32 16.85 12.63
CA ASP A 61 -20.49 18.21 12.13
C ASP A 61 -19.35 18.68 11.21
N ASP A 62 -18.15 18.10 11.35
CA ASP A 62 -16.94 18.52 10.63
C ASP A 62 -16.21 17.29 10.05
N ILE A 63 -16.54 16.96 8.80
CA ILE A 63 -15.99 15.82 8.06
C ILE A 63 -14.49 16.02 7.78
N GLU A 64 -14.09 17.26 7.45
CA GLU A 64 -12.70 17.59 7.15
C GLU A 64 -11.80 17.39 8.37
N LYS A 65 -12.25 17.86 9.54
CA LYS A 65 -11.55 17.62 10.80
C LYS A 65 -11.49 16.14 11.15
N LEU A 66 -12.58 15.39 10.94
CA LEU A 66 -12.59 13.94 11.16
C LEU A 66 -11.55 13.24 10.27
N ALA A 67 -11.55 13.53 8.96
CA ALA A 67 -10.61 12.95 8.01
C ALA A 67 -9.15 13.31 8.38
N ALA A 68 -8.88 14.58 8.70
CA ALA A 68 -7.55 15.02 9.12
C ALA A 68 -7.08 14.30 10.40
N GLN A 69 -7.96 14.12 11.38
CA GLN A 69 -7.65 13.36 12.60
C GLN A 69 -7.38 11.89 12.31
N GLN A 70 -8.21 11.25 11.48
CA GLN A 70 -8.05 9.86 11.05
C GLN A 70 -6.69 9.64 10.37
N PHE A 71 -6.35 10.48 9.39
CA PHE A 71 -5.11 10.37 8.63
C PHE A 71 -3.87 10.66 9.49
N LYS A 72 -3.95 11.65 10.39
CA LYS A 72 -2.86 11.93 11.34
C LYS A 72 -2.65 10.78 12.30
N ALA A 73 -3.73 10.16 12.80
CA ALA A 73 -3.63 9.00 13.69
C ALA A 73 -3.00 7.81 12.97
N LYS A 74 -3.43 7.52 11.74
CA LYS A 74 -2.83 6.48 10.88
C LYS A 74 -1.34 6.74 10.67
N SER A 75 -0.96 7.95 10.24
CA SER A 75 0.42 8.29 9.90
C SER A 75 1.35 8.23 11.12
N LYS A 76 0.91 8.69 12.28
CA LYS A 76 1.68 8.57 13.54
C LYS A 76 1.98 7.12 13.90
N GLN A 77 1.06 6.20 13.62
CA GLN A 77 1.26 4.79 13.94
C GLN A 77 2.30 4.15 13.02
N LEU A 78 2.38 4.55 11.75
CA LEU A 78 3.34 4.00 10.79
C LEU A 78 4.80 4.19 11.25
N ALA A 79 5.10 5.29 11.93
CA ALA A 79 6.44 5.56 12.47
C ALA A 79 6.90 4.49 13.47
N ASN A 80 5.95 3.85 14.19
CA ASN A 80 6.24 2.84 15.20
C ASN A 80 6.28 1.40 14.65
N LEU A 81 5.84 1.20 13.40
CA LEU A 81 5.83 -0.12 12.77
C LEU A 81 7.23 -0.51 12.29
N SER A 82 7.59 -1.78 12.44
CA SER A 82 8.80 -2.37 11.88
C SER A 82 8.78 -2.35 10.34
N PRO A 83 9.95 -2.46 9.67
CA PRO A 83 10.00 -2.59 8.21
C PRO A 83 9.12 -3.73 7.69
N ASN A 84 9.12 -4.89 8.36
CA ASN A 84 8.31 -6.04 7.95
C ASN A 84 6.81 -5.72 7.98
N GLN A 85 6.34 -5.08 9.05
CA GLN A 85 4.94 -4.64 9.17
C GLN A 85 4.57 -3.60 8.11
N LEU A 86 5.49 -2.69 7.76
CA LEU A 86 5.25 -1.70 6.70
C LEU A 86 5.17 -2.35 5.31
N VAL A 87 6.11 -3.24 4.99
CA VAL A 87 6.18 -3.94 3.70
C VAL A 87 4.98 -4.89 3.52
N CYS A 88 4.57 -5.58 4.58
CA CYS A 88 3.46 -6.55 4.53
C CYS A 88 2.08 -5.94 4.78
N GLY A 89 1.99 -4.68 5.25
CA GLY A 89 0.77 -4.08 5.79
C GLY A 89 -0.38 -3.98 4.78
N ASP A 90 -0.20 -3.20 3.71
CA ASP A 90 -1.15 -3.15 2.58
C ASP A 90 -0.48 -3.65 1.29
N GLN A 91 0.03 -4.88 1.33
CA GLN A 91 0.53 -5.59 0.16
C GLN A 91 -0.59 -6.36 -0.53
N LYS A 92 -0.62 -6.34 -1.86
CA LYS A 92 -1.45 -7.25 -2.67
C LYS A 92 -0.58 -8.01 -3.64
N GLU A 93 -0.73 -9.33 -3.63
CA GLU A 93 -0.11 -10.25 -4.57
C GLU A 93 -1.01 -10.43 -5.79
N PHE A 94 -0.40 -10.55 -6.96
CA PHE A 94 -1.09 -10.81 -8.22
C PHE A 94 -0.18 -11.56 -9.17
N THR A 95 -0.78 -12.40 -10.00
CA THR A 95 -0.08 -13.22 -10.99
C THR A 95 -0.48 -12.76 -12.38
N ILE A 96 0.50 -12.59 -13.26
CA ILE A 96 0.29 -12.28 -14.67
C ILE A 96 0.76 -13.47 -15.49
N GLU A 97 -0.17 -14.06 -16.24
CA GLU A 97 0.09 -15.21 -17.10
C GLU A 97 -0.04 -14.79 -18.57
N THR A 98 1.01 -15.02 -19.33
CA THR A 98 1.02 -14.92 -20.79
C THR A 98 1.53 -16.23 -21.39
N LYS A 99 1.55 -16.34 -22.73
CA LYS A 99 1.91 -17.59 -23.41
C LYS A 99 3.37 -17.96 -23.11
N GLY A 100 3.56 -18.92 -22.19
CA GLY A 100 4.88 -19.42 -21.80
C GLY A 100 5.57 -18.62 -20.70
N PHE A 101 4.87 -17.70 -20.03
CA PHE A 101 5.46 -16.84 -19.00
C PHE A 101 4.45 -16.54 -17.88
N THR A 102 4.84 -16.73 -16.62
CA THR A 102 3.99 -16.51 -15.44
C THR A 102 4.72 -15.70 -14.39
N ALA A 103 4.46 -14.40 -14.24
CA ALA A 103 5.08 -13.57 -13.21
C ALA A 103 4.22 -13.49 -11.94
N LYS A 104 4.81 -13.75 -10.78
CA LYS A 104 4.23 -13.54 -9.45
C LYS A 104 4.76 -12.24 -8.89
N LEU A 105 3.88 -11.26 -8.72
CA LEU A 105 4.27 -9.93 -8.29
C LEU A 105 3.51 -9.54 -7.03
N ALA A 106 4.02 -8.55 -6.34
CA ALA A 106 3.26 -7.87 -5.31
C ALA A 106 3.51 -6.36 -5.29
N PHE A 107 2.50 -5.63 -4.82
CA PHE A 107 2.55 -4.18 -4.72
C PHE A 107 1.96 -3.72 -3.38
N GLY A 108 2.81 -3.16 -2.53
CA GLY A 108 2.43 -2.54 -1.27
C GLY A 108 2.30 -1.03 -1.38
N VAL A 109 1.44 -0.46 -0.54
CA VAL A 109 1.23 0.99 -0.45
C VAL A 109 1.31 1.43 1.02
N ILE A 110 2.08 2.49 1.27
CA ILE A 110 2.17 3.15 2.58
C ILE A 110 1.62 4.56 2.41
N GLU A 111 0.39 4.79 2.86
CA GLU A 111 -0.27 6.09 2.83
C GLU A 111 0.03 6.87 4.12
N THR A 112 0.63 8.04 3.98
CA THR A 112 1.05 8.88 5.11
C THR A 112 0.84 10.35 4.80
N THR A 113 0.61 11.15 5.84
CA THR A 113 0.62 12.63 5.75
C THR A 113 2.03 13.21 5.79
N ASP A 114 3.02 12.38 6.14
CA ASP A 114 4.45 12.74 6.24
C ASP A 114 5.28 11.59 5.66
N ASP A 115 5.63 11.72 4.38
CA ASP A 115 6.39 10.72 3.63
C ASP A 115 7.88 10.71 4.02
N ALA A 116 8.42 11.82 4.49
CA ALA A 116 9.82 11.92 4.91
C ALA A 116 10.14 10.92 6.04
N ILE A 117 9.25 10.80 7.04
CA ILE A 117 9.41 9.84 8.15
C ILE A 117 9.57 8.39 7.66
N ILE A 118 8.90 8.03 6.56
CA ILE A 118 8.96 6.68 5.99
C ILE A 118 10.20 6.54 5.10
N LEU A 119 10.48 7.55 4.27
CA LEU A 119 11.61 7.55 3.34
C LEU A 119 12.97 7.65 4.07
N ASP A 120 13.04 8.26 5.25
CA ASP A 120 14.25 8.23 6.11
C ASP A 120 14.64 6.79 6.52
N ARG A 121 13.70 5.84 6.43
CA ARG A 121 13.90 4.42 6.73
C ARG A 121 14.10 3.57 5.47
N GLN A 122 14.37 4.21 4.33
CA GLN A 122 14.45 3.56 3.02
C GLN A 122 15.41 2.37 2.98
N ALA A 123 16.62 2.48 3.56
CA ALA A 123 17.58 1.37 3.53
C ALA A 123 17.00 0.08 4.17
N ALA A 124 16.40 0.21 5.36
CA ALA A 124 15.76 -0.91 6.04
C ALA A 124 14.52 -1.43 5.29
N LEU A 125 13.78 -0.56 4.60
CA LEU A 125 12.65 -0.97 3.75
C LEU A 125 13.13 -1.74 2.51
N LEU A 126 14.20 -1.29 1.84
CA LEU A 126 14.75 -1.96 0.67
C LEU A 126 15.26 -3.37 1.01
N GLU A 127 15.93 -3.52 2.16
CA GLU A 127 16.36 -4.84 2.67
C GLU A 127 15.15 -5.76 2.94
N GLU A 128 14.12 -5.22 3.60
CA GLU A 128 12.94 -6.01 3.92
C GLU A 128 12.10 -6.36 2.69
N ILE A 129 12.02 -5.48 1.69
CA ILE A 129 11.39 -5.77 0.40
C ILE A 129 12.06 -6.97 -0.27
N ASP A 130 13.41 -7.00 -0.31
CA ASP A 130 14.14 -8.14 -0.87
C ASP A 130 13.86 -9.42 -0.07
N ALA A 131 13.88 -9.34 1.25
CA ALA A 131 13.62 -10.49 2.11
C ALA A 131 12.21 -11.07 1.91
N VAL A 132 11.16 -10.23 1.96
CA VAL A 132 9.76 -10.64 1.77
C VAL A 132 9.54 -11.18 0.36
N ARG A 133 10.16 -10.57 -0.66
CA ARG A 133 10.10 -11.08 -2.04
C ARG A 133 10.62 -12.52 -2.12
N ASN A 134 11.78 -12.78 -1.52
CA ASN A 134 12.40 -14.11 -1.52
C ASN A 134 11.57 -15.12 -0.72
N GLU A 135 11.07 -14.76 0.46
CA GLU A 135 10.21 -15.62 1.30
C GLU A 135 8.94 -16.05 0.59
N LYS A 136 8.31 -15.12 -0.12
CA LYS A 136 7.06 -15.36 -0.86
C LYS A 136 7.28 -15.92 -2.27
N ASN A 137 8.52 -16.13 -2.69
CA ASN A 137 8.88 -16.58 -4.04
C ASN A 137 8.25 -15.69 -5.13
N LEU A 138 8.34 -14.37 -4.94
CA LEU A 138 7.85 -13.36 -5.87
C LEU A 138 8.96 -13.00 -6.87
N ASP A 139 8.59 -12.75 -8.12
CA ASP A 139 9.51 -12.27 -9.14
C ASP A 139 9.82 -10.76 -8.98
N ALA A 140 8.88 -9.98 -8.44
CA ALA A 140 9.13 -8.61 -7.99
C ALA A 140 8.17 -8.17 -6.86
N LEU A 141 8.66 -7.30 -5.97
CA LEU A 141 7.85 -6.63 -4.94
C LEU A 141 8.15 -5.13 -4.91
N PHE A 142 7.10 -4.34 -5.06
CA PHE A 142 7.17 -2.87 -4.98
C PHE A 142 6.53 -2.34 -3.71
N ILE A 143 7.06 -1.23 -3.20
CA ILE A 143 6.39 -0.42 -2.16
C ILE A 143 6.28 1.02 -2.64
N ALA A 144 5.07 1.54 -2.75
CA ALA A 144 4.84 2.97 -2.98
C ALA A 144 4.55 3.69 -1.65
N VAL A 145 5.32 4.72 -1.34
CA VAL A 145 5.03 5.67 -0.25
C VAL A 145 4.22 6.82 -0.85
N VAL A 146 2.97 6.96 -0.41
CA VAL A 146 2.00 7.92 -0.93
C VAL A 146 1.82 9.04 0.10
N ASN A 147 2.21 10.25 -0.26
CA ASN A 147 1.85 11.43 0.50
C ASN A 147 0.42 11.82 0.16
N ILE A 148 -0.51 11.58 1.09
CA ILE A 148 -1.95 11.82 0.87
C ILE A 148 -2.35 13.30 0.98
N VAL A 149 -1.46 14.16 1.49
CA VAL A 149 -1.67 15.61 1.56
C VAL A 149 -1.25 16.28 0.25
N GLU A 150 -0.07 15.91 -0.25
CA GLU A 150 0.50 16.47 -1.48
C GLU A 150 0.05 15.71 -2.75
N LEU A 151 -0.62 14.56 -2.56
CA LEU A 151 -1.06 13.65 -3.63
C LEU A 151 0.09 13.27 -4.58
N ARG A 152 1.25 12.94 -4.01
CA ARG A 152 2.41 12.45 -4.74
C ARG A 152 2.92 11.12 -4.18
N SER A 153 3.61 10.35 -4.99
CA SER A 153 4.11 9.04 -4.58
C SER A 153 5.56 8.79 -4.97
N THR A 154 6.27 8.11 -4.08
CA THR A 154 7.63 7.63 -4.30
C THR A 154 7.62 6.10 -4.31
N LEU A 155 8.19 5.47 -5.34
CA LEU A 155 8.30 4.03 -5.46
C LEU A 155 9.67 3.56 -4.96
N LEU A 156 9.67 2.52 -4.13
CA LEU A 156 10.87 1.81 -3.68
C LEU A 156 11.03 0.50 -4.43
N CYS A 157 12.23 0.30 -4.99
CA CYS A 157 12.62 -0.86 -5.80
C CYS A 157 13.89 -1.49 -5.20
N ALA A 158 13.76 -2.66 -4.56
CA ALA A 158 14.87 -3.27 -3.82
C ALA A 158 15.99 -3.81 -4.72
N GLY A 159 15.66 -4.30 -5.92
CA GLY A 159 16.64 -4.89 -6.82
C GLY A 159 16.41 -4.56 -8.29
N GLU A 160 17.35 -5.04 -9.10
CA GLU A 160 17.34 -4.97 -10.56
C GLU A 160 15.99 -5.35 -11.21
N PRO A 161 15.29 -6.42 -10.78
CA PRO A 161 14.01 -6.80 -11.40
C PRO A 161 12.94 -5.73 -11.23
N GLU A 162 12.81 -5.16 -10.03
CA GLU A 162 11.90 -4.05 -9.74
C GLU A 162 12.31 -2.80 -10.50
N ILE A 163 13.60 -2.47 -10.53
CA ILE A 163 14.12 -1.27 -11.19
C ILE A 163 13.81 -1.31 -12.70
N GLU A 164 14.08 -2.43 -13.36
CA GLU A 164 13.78 -2.60 -14.79
C GLU A 164 12.28 -2.52 -15.08
N LEU A 165 11.47 -3.25 -14.31
CA LEU A 165 10.03 -3.26 -14.50
C LEU A 165 9.41 -1.88 -14.23
N ALA A 166 9.85 -1.18 -13.19
CA ALA A 166 9.40 0.17 -12.88
C ALA A 166 9.75 1.16 -13.99
N LYS A 167 10.96 1.09 -14.56
CA LYS A 167 11.38 1.94 -15.67
C LYS A 167 10.45 1.77 -16.87
N VAL A 168 10.14 0.53 -17.24
CA VAL A 168 9.22 0.24 -18.35
C VAL A 168 7.78 0.66 -18.02
N ALA A 169 7.31 0.40 -16.80
CA ALA A 169 5.93 0.65 -16.42
C ALA A 169 5.61 2.14 -16.21
N PHE A 170 6.55 2.93 -15.69
CA PHE A 170 6.26 4.29 -15.22
C PHE A 170 7.11 5.38 -15.85
N GLY A 171 8.32 5.07 -16.31
CA GLY A 171 9.24 6.03 -16.96
C GLY A 171 9.63 7.24 -16.10
N GLY A 172 9.48 7.17 -14.78
CA GLY A 172 9.73 8.30 -13.86
C GLY A 172 11.20 8.60 -13.64
N GLU A 173 11.49 9.78 -13.07
CA GLU A 173 12.84 10.13 -12.61
C GLU A 173 13.27 9.18 -11.49
N THR A 174 14.52 8.75 -11.54
CA THR A 174 15.08 7.82 -10.56
C THR A 174 16.32 8.36 -9.89
N ARG A 175 16.50 8.02 -8.62
CA ARG A 175 17.70 8.29 -7.84
C ARG A 175 18.21 7.02 -7.18
N GLU A 176 19.38 7.10 -6.55
CA GLU A 176 20.01 5.97 -5.83
C GLU A 176 20.10 4.71 -6.69
N ASN A 177 20.75 4.84 -7.85
CA ASN A 177 20.93 3.76 -8.82
C ASN A 177 19.63 3.11 -9.30
N GLY A 178 18.50 3.82 -9.23
CA GLY A 178 17.19 3.32 -9.66
C GLY A 178 16.30 2.82 -8.53
N GLN A 179 16.80 2.70 -7.30
CA GLN A 179 16.06 2.14 -6.16
C GLN A 179 14.90 3.01 -5.71
N VAL A 180 14.91 4.29 -6.07
CA VAL A 180 13.85 5.23 -5.76
C VAL A 180 13.38 5.90 -7.04
N MET A 181 12.07 5.86 -7.29
CA MET A 181 11.46 6.50 -8.46
C MET A 181 10.32 7.43 -8.05
N ASP A 182 10.29 8.63 -8.62
CA ASP A 182 9.15 9.54 -8.49
C ASP A 182 8.01 9.07 -9.39
N LEU A 183 6.84 8.81 -8.80
CA LEU A 183 5.62 8.44 -9.53
C LEU A 183 4.73 9.65 -9.84
N GLY A 184 5.15 10.85 -9.48
CA GLY A 184 4.39 12.09 -9.63
C GLY A 184 3.07 12.01 -8.88
N LYS A 185 1.99 12.43 -9.53
CA LYS A 185 0.65 12.56 -8.92
C LYS A 185 -0.16 11.27 -8.77
N ARG A 186 0.45 10.12 -9.07
CA ARG A 186 -0.24 8.83 -9.00
C ARG A 186 -0.38 8.43 -7.53
N VAL A 187 -1.57 8.01 -7.09
CA VAL A 187 -1.85 7.64 -5.68
C VAL A 187 -2.62 6.32 -5.55
N SER A 188 -3.19 5.80 -6.64
CA SER A 188 -4.05 4.62 -6.62
C SER A 188 -3.36 3.36 -7.13
N ARG A 189 -3.20 2.37 -6.25
CA ARG A 189 -2.75 1.03 -6.66
C ARG A 189 -3.60 0.43 -7.77
N LYS A 190 -4.93 0.53 -7.64
CA LYS A 190 -5.88 -0.12 -8.57
C LYS A 190 -5.91 0.55 -9.94
N LYS A 191 -5.85 1.88 -10.00
CA LYS A 191 -6.01 2.63 -11.25
C LYS A 191 -4.67 3.01 -11.90
N GLU A 192 -3.63 3.24 -11.12
CA GLU A 192 -2.43 3.94 -11.58
C GLU A 192 -1.13 3.16 -11.42
N PHE A 193 -1.05 2.20 -10.47
CA PHE A 193 0.17 1.41 -10.25
C PHE A 193 0.12 0.02 -10.90
N VAL A 194 -0.90 -0.78 -10.57
CA VAL A 194 -0.98 -2.17 -11.05
C VAL A 194 -1.19 -2.25 -12.57
N PRO A 195 -2.07 -1.44 -13.21
CA PRO A 195 -2.29 -1.59 -14.65
C PRO A 195 -1.03 -1.36 -15.51
N PRO A 196 -0.20 -0.32 -15.29
CA PRO A 196 1.05 -0.17 -16.04
C PRO A 196 2.05 -1.30 -15.81
N VAL A 197 2.19 -1.79 -14.57
CA VAL A 197 3.03 -2.96 -14.26
C VAL A 197 2.54 -4.19 -15.03
N SER A 198 1.22 -4.43 -14.99
CA SER A 198 0.61 -5.55 -15.71
C SER A 198 0.81 -5.46 -17.21
N SER A 199 0.71 -4.26 -17.77
CA SER A 199 0.96 -4.03 -19.19
C SER A 199 2.42 -4.25 -19.57
N ALA A 200 3.37 -3.76 -18.76
CA ALA A 200 4.80 -3.92 -18.99
C ALA A 200 5.18 -5.41 -19.05
N VAL A 201 4.70 -6.20 -18.09
CA VAL A 201 4.92 -7.65 -18.08
C VAL A 201 4.23 -8.34 -19.25
N SER A 202 2.97 -8.01 -19.54
CA SER A 202 2.20 -8.69 -20.59
C SER A 202 2.74 -8.44 -22.00
N SER A 203 3.39 -7.29 -22.21
CA SER A 203 4.02 -6.93 -23.48
C SER A 203 5.33 -7.67 -23.78
N GLY A 204 5.89 -8.37 -22.79
CA GLY A 204 7.21 -9.01 -22.89
C GLY A 204 8.39 -8.03 -22.81
N ALA A 205 8.15 -6.75 -22.51
CA ALA A 205 9.18 -5.73 -22.35
C ALA A 205 10.01 -5.88 -21.06
N TRP A 206 9.60 -6.78 -20.16
CA TRP A 206 10.33 -7.12 -18.95
C TRP A 206 10.64 -8.62 -18.94
N ALA A 207 11.90 -8.95 -18.71
CA ALA A 207 12.35 -10.33 -18.55
C ALA A 207 12.34 -10.71 -17.06
N LYS A 208 11.89 -11.93 -16.76
CA LYS A 208 12.00 -12.48 -15.41
C LYS A 208 13.46 -12.52 -14.99
N PRO A 209 13.79 -12.07 -13.77
CA PRO A 209 15.13 -12.24 -13.26
C PRO A 209 15.43 -13.72 -13.03
N THR A 210 16.70 -14.08 -13.22
CA THR A 210 17.17 -15.40 -12.75
C THR A 210 17.18 -15.36 -11.21
N PRO A 211 16.61 -16.36 -10.52
CA PRO A 211 16.62 -16.37 -9.06
C PRO A 211 18.06 -16.29 -8.55
N LYS A 212 18.40 -15.21 -7.83
CA LYS A 212 19.66 -15.13 -7.09
C LYS A 212 19.58 -16.11 -5.93
N ARG A 213 20.72 -16.71 -5.57
CA ARG A 213 20.84 -17.59 -4.39
C ARG A 213 20.23 -16.87 -3.19
N ALA A 214 19.34 -17.55 -2.46
CA ALA A 214 18.74 -16.99 -1.25
C ALA A 214 19.83 -16.44 -0.31
N ASN A 215 19.64 -15.22 0.18
CA ASN A 215 20.47 -14.65 1.23
C ASN A 215 20.42 -15.55 2.48
N ALA A 216 21.39 -15.38 3.40
CA ALA A 216 21.44 -16.16 4.64
C ALA A 216 20.07 -16.19 5.31
N ALA A 217 19.63 -17.38 5.75
CA ALA A 217 18.33 -17.55 6.37
C ALA A 217 18.21 -16.57 7.55
N THR A 218 17.16 -15.77 7.54
CA THR A 218 16.80 -14.89 8.65
C THR A 218 15.47 -15.32 9.22
N GLU A 219 15.29 -15.21 10.53
CA GLU A 219 14.05 -15.55 11.21
C GLU A 219 13.34 -14.28 11.65
N LEU A 220 12.00 -14.28 11.51
CA LEU A 220 11.15 -13.23 12.05
C LEU A 220 10.91 -13.50 13.53
N VAL A 221 11.25 -12.54 14.38
CA VAL A 221 11.07 -12.61 15.82
C VAL A 221 10.09 -11.53 16.24
N VAL A 222 9.06 -11.93 16.98
CA VAL A 222 8.12 -11.02 17.62
C VAL A 222 8.58 -10.78 19.06
N ASN A 223 8.65 -9.53 19.48
CA ASN A 223 8.81 -9.21 20.89
C ASN A 223 7.43 -9.21 21.57
N PRO A 224 7.11 -10.18 22.46
CA PRO A 224 5.81 -10.26 23.10
C PRO A 224 5.53 -9.08 24.06
N ASP A 225 6.57 -8.39 24.51
CA ASP A 225 6.46 -7.24 25.44
C ASP A 225 6.40 -5.89 24.72
N ASP A 226 6.50 -5.87 23.39
CA ASP A 226 6.41 -4.64 22.61
C ASP A 226 4.94 -4.25 22.37
N PRO A 227 4.48 -3.06 22.84
CA PRO A 227 3.10 -2.61 22.63
C PRO A 227 2.74 -2.41 21.14
N TYR A 228 3.73 -2.34 20.25
CA TYR A 228 3.54 -2.24 18.80
C TYR A 228 3.70 -3.58 18.08
N GLY A 229 4.04 -4.65 18.81
CA GLY A 229 4.23 -6.00 18.28
C GLY A 229 5.23 -6.03 17.13
N GLN A 230 6.34 -5.31 17.22
CA GLN A 230 7.31 -5.22 16.14
C GLN A 230 7.82 -6.60 15.74
N ILE A 231 7.93 -6.80 14.44
CA ILE A 231 8.46 -8.00 13.82
C ILE A 231 9.85 -7.64 13.31
N LEU A 232 10.87 -8.23 13.94
CA LEU A 232 12.26 -7.96 13.59
C LEU A 232 12.89 -9.17 12.95
N ARG A 233 13.69 -8.93 11.92
CA ARG A 233 14.45 -9.95 11.22
C ARG A 233 15.81 -10.15 11.90
N ARG A 234 16.12 -11.37 12.33
CA ARG A 234 17.42 -11.73 12.94
C ARG A 234 18.15 -12.77 12.09
N PRO A 235 19.50 -12.76 12.06
CA PRO A 235 20.26 -13.84 11.42
C PRO A 235 19.89 -15.19 12.05
N SER A 236 19.59 -16.20 11.23
CA SER A 236 19.33 -17.55 11.74
C SER A 236 20.61 -18.12 12.35
N ILE A 237 20.60 -18.36 13.64
CA ILE A 237 21.65 -19.11 14.33
C ILE A 237 21.41 -20.57 13.98
N ARG A 238 22.14 -21.13 13.01
CA ARG A 238 22.18 -22.60 12.86
C ARG A 238 22.82 -23.17 14.13
N PRO A 239 22.22 -24.16 14.81
CA PRO A 239 22.93 -24.88 15.85
C PRO A 239 24.17 -25.52 15.23
N SER A 240 25.33 -25.28 15.83
CA SER A 240 26.58 -25.97 15.47
C SER A 240 26.40 -27.45 15.74
N THR A 241 26.20 -28.24 14.70
CA THR A 241 26.29 -29.71 14.73
C THR A 241 27.58 -30.16 14.06
#